data_AF-A0A945JWD8-F1
#
_entry.id   AF-A0A945JWD8-F1
#
_cell.length_a   1.000
_cell.length_b   1.000
_cell.length_c   1.000
_cell.angle_alpha   90.00
_cell.angle_beta   90.00
_cell.angle_gamma   90.00
#
_symmetry.space_group_name_H-M   'P 1'
#
loop_
_entity.id
_entity.type
_entity.pdbx_description
1 polymer ?
#
loop_
_entity_poly.entity_id
_entity_poly.type
_entity_poly.pdbx_seq_one_letter_code
_entity_poly.pdbx_strand_id
1 'polypeptide(L)'
;MYRRFLALAVLAAFAACDNTADVEELKSYVQTLQGFQDYNRQVEALVTRFDDPTSDITEADIIAARQMLDDYAAAVEAVPTPSETLLKNTHQLYKRSFGDARRLARDETGDTKRQAHSVAIGLRRLRTAIEDRVYPSLDVMLAREKLEGGEYELGWTGDE
;
A
#
# COMPACT_ATOMS: atom_id res chain seq x y z
N MET A 1 60.18 4.75 -24.50
CA MET A 1 59.35 4.52 -25.71
C MET A 1 58.01 3.96 -25.24
N TYR A 2 57.03 4.83 -24.94
CA TYR A 2 55.70 4.41 -24.48
C TYR A 2 54.90 3.90 -25.67
N ARG A 3 54.42 2.65 -25.65
CA ARG A 3 53.35 2.22 -26.57
C ARG A 3 52.66 0.94 -26.10
N ARG A 4 51.33 1.10 -25.93
CA ARG A 4 50.25 0.11 -26.09
C ARG A 4 49.77 -0.64 -24.84
N PHE A 5 49.08 0.08 -23.96
CA PHE A 5 47.87 -0.44 -23.32
C PHE A 5 46.69 0.30 -23.93
N LEU A 6 45.85 -0.37 -24.71
CA LEU A 6 44.49 0.08 -25.03
C LEU A 6 43.75 -1.00 -25.80
N ALA A 7 42.80 -1.64 -25.11
CA ALA A 7 41.39 -1.71 -25.50
C ALA A 7 40.73 -2.92 -24.83
N LEU A 8 40.26 -2.74 -23.59
CA LEU A 8 39.26 -3.64 -23.01
C LEU A 8 38.24 -2.76 -22.27
N ALA A 9 37.35 -2.13 -23.02
CA ALA A 9 36.28 -1.30 -22.45
C ALA A 9 35.12 -1.14 -23.44
N VAL A 10 34.54 -2.25 -23.91
CA VAL A 10 33.22 -2.21 -24.56
C VAL A 10 32.47 -3.49 -24.20
N LEU A 11 31.98 -3.59 -22.96
CA LEU A 11 31.03 -4.64 -22.58
C LEU A 11 30.09 -4.25 -21.41
N ALA A 12 30.03 -2.97 -21.03
CA ALA A 12 29.14 -2.50 -19.95
C ALA A 12 27.97 -1.60 -20.43
N ALA A 13 27.91 -1.25 -21.72
CA ALA A 13 26.94 -0.27 -22.22
C ALA A 13 25.58 -0.85 -22.64
N PHE A 14 25.42 -2.17 -22.68
CA PHE A 14 24.17 -2.82 -23.13
C PHE A 14 23.27 -3.35 -22.00
N ALA A 15 23.66 -3.21 -20.73
CA ALA A 15 22.85 -3.65 -19.59
C ALA A 15 22.03 -2.51 -18.94
N ALA A 16 22.21 -1.27 -19.38
CA ALA A 16 21.61 -0.09 -18.74
C ALA A 16 20.42 0.52 -19.51
N CYS A 17 19.92 -0.14 -20.55
CA CYS A 17 18.91 0.45 -21.45
C CYS A 17 17.51 -0.18 -21.39
N ASP A 18 17.29 -1.21 -20.56
CA ASP A 18 16.00 -1.93 -20.51
C ASP A 18 15.20 -1.66 -19.22
N ASN A 19 15.85 -1.47 -18.06
CA ASN A 19 15.16 -1.36 -16.77
C ASN A 19 14.70 0.07 -16.39
N THR A 20 15.11 1.11 -17.13
CA THR A 20 14.85 2.50 -16.69
C THR A 20 13.37 2.84 -16.66
N ALA A 21 12.58 2.30 -17.60
CA ALA A 21 11.13 2.54 -17.63
C ALA A 21 10.44 1.86 -16.43
N ASP A 22 10.83 0.63 -16.11
CA ASP A 22 10.27 -0.14 -14.99
C ASP A 22 10.63 0.51 -13.64
N VAL A 23 11.86 1.03 -13.50
CA VAL A 23 12.29 1.78 -12.31
C VAL A 23 11.48 3.07 -12.15
N GLU A 24 11.25 3.84 -13.20
CA GLU A 24 10.43 5.06 -13.13
C GLU A 24 8.95 4.75 -12.86
N GLU A 25 8.43 3.64 -13.40
CA GLU A 25 7.09 3.16 -13.06
C GLU A 25 6.99 2.80 -11.57
N LEU A 26 7.98 2.09 -11.01
CA LEU A 26 8.05 1.75 -9.58
C LEU A 26 8.06 3.01 -8.71
N LYS A 27 8.89 4.00 -9.02
CA LYS A 27 8.95 5.28 -8.27
C LYS A 27 7.61 6.00 -8.28
N SER A 28 7.03 6.17 -9.46
CA SER A 28 5.72 6.82 -9.64
C SER A 28 4.61 6.08 -8.89
N TYR A 29 4.66 4.75 -8.90
CA TYR A 29 3.71 3.93 -8.16
C TYR A 29 3.82 4.13 -6.65
N VAL A 30 5.04 4.10 -6.10
CA VAL A 30 5.29 4.32 -4.67
C VAL A 30 4.83 5.72 -4.24
N GLN A 31 5.14 6.75 -5.03
CA GLN A 31 4.67 8.12 -4.77
C GLN A 31 3.15 8.23 -4.82
N THR A 32 2.50 7.50 -5.72
CA THR A 32 1.03 7.42 -5.75
C THR A 32 0.49 6.81 -4.46
N LEU A 33 1.14 5.76 -3.92
CA LEU A 33 0.72 5.13 -2.67
C LEU A 33 0.93 6.02 -1.45
N GLN A 34 1.98 6.85 -1.43
CA GLN A 34 2.17 7.86 -0.38
C GLN A 34 1.02 8.86 -0.36
N GLY A 35 0.38 9.13 -1.50
CA GLY A 35 -0.85 9.92 -1.59
C GLY A 35 -2.05 9.34 -0.82
N PHE A 36 -1.98 8.09 -0.34
CA PHE A 36 -3.01 7.46 0.48
C PHE A 36 -2.77 7.51 1.99
N GLN A 37 -1.74 8.22 2.45
CA GLN A 37 -1.45 8.37 3.89
C GLN A 37 -2.65 8.91 4.69
N ASP A 38 -3.45 9.80 4.10
CA ASP A 38 -4.67 10.31 4.74
C ASP A 38 -5.69 9.22 5.02
N TYR A 39 -5.82 8.24 4.12
CA TYR A 39 -6.68 7.09 4.35
C TYR A 39 -6.10 6.17 5.43
N ASN A 40 -4.78 5.93 5.43
CA ASN A 40 -4.16 5.13 6.48
C ASN A 40 -4.36 5.73 7.87
N ARG A 41 -4.19 7.06 8.01
CA ARG A 41 -4.47 7.78 9.26
C ARG A 41 -5.93 7.68 9.67
N GLN A 42 -6.87 7.75 8.73
CA GLN A 42 -8.30 7.54 9.00
C GLN A 42 -8.60 6.11 9.47
N VAL A 43 -7.97 5.10 8.84
CA VAL A 43 -8.09 3.70 9.28
C VAL A 43 -7.61 3.55 10.72
N GLU A 44 -6.44 4.09 11.06
CA GLU A 44 -5.89 4.01 12.42
C GLU A 44 -6.78 4.74 13.46
N ALA A 45 -7.28 5.92 13.11
CA ALA A 45 -8.20 6.68 13.96
C ALA A 45 -9.51 5.91 14.21
N LEU A 46 -10.06 5.26 13.18
CA LEU A 46 -11.27 4.45 13.31
C LEU A 46 -11.02 3.17 14.10
N VAL A 47 -9.90 2.49 13.90
CA VAL A 47 -9.52 1.33 14.74
C VAL A 47 -9.45 1.75 16.20
N THR A 48 -8.74 2.83 16.51
CA THR A 48 -8.60 3.35 17.88
C THR A 48 -9.96 3.68 18.48
N ARG A 49 -10.82 4.40 17.75
CA ARG A 49 -12.17 4.78 18.22
C ARG A 49 -13.06 3.57 18.47
N PHE A 50 -13.05 2.57 17.58
CA PHE A 50 -13.92 1.41 17.71
C PHE A 50 -13.42 0.40 18.77
N ASP A 51 -12.15 0.48 19.15
CA ASP A 51 -11.56 -0.32 20.23
C ASP A 51 -11.71 0.30 21.62
N ASP A 52 -12.04 1.59 21.69
CA ASP A 52 -12.30 2.27 22.95
C ASP A 52 -13.67 1.86 23.51
N PRO A 53 -13.72 1.14 24.66
CA PRO A 53 -14.97 0.69 25.26
C PRO A 53 -15.80 1.85 25.85
N THR A 54 -15.23 3.05 25.96
CA THR A 54 -15.91 4.25 26.46
C THR A 54 -16.52 5.09 25.34
N SER A 55 -16.15 4.83 24.08
CA SER A 55 -16.69 5.52 22.92
C SER A 55 -18.12 5.08 22.64
N ASP A 56 -19.02 6.04 22.50
CA ASP A 56 -20.39 5.80 22.04
C ASP A 56 -20.38 5.64 20.52
N ILE A 57 -20.51 4.40 20.04
CA ILE A 57 -20.51 4.05 18.61
C ILE A 57 -21.94 3.91 18.13
N THR A 58 -22.32 4.77 17.20
CA THR A 58 -23.64 4.77 16.58
C THR A 58 -23.65 3.98 15.28
N GLU A 59 -24.84 3.67 14.77
CA GLU A 59 -25.00 3.07 13.44
C GLU A 59 -24.45 3.98 12.33
N ALA A 60 -24.57 5.31 12.49
CA ALA A 60 -24.01 6.27 11.53
C ALA A 60 -22.47 6.19 11.46
N ASP A 61 -21.80 5.95 12.59
CA ASP A 61 -20.34 5.77 12.63
C ASP A 61 -19.91 4.51 11.88
N ILE A 62 -20.67 3.43 12.05
CA ILE A 62 -20.43 2.14 11.37
C ILE A 62 -20.59 2.30 9.86
N ILE A 63 -21.65 2.99 9.42
CA ILE A 63 -21.90 3.30 8.01
C ILE A 63 -20.76 4.17 7.46
N ALA A 64 -20.36 5.21 8.18
CA ALA A 64 -19.27 6.09 7.77
C ALA A 64 -17.93 5.33 7.64
N ALA A 65 -17.63 4.42 8.56
CA ALA A 65 -16.42 3.60 8.50
C ALA A 65 -16.43 2.63 7.30
N ARG A 66 -17.58 2.03 6.99
CA ARG A 66 -17.75 1.20 5.78
C ARG A 66 -17.61 2.02 4.51
N GLN A 67 -18.18 3.23 4.47
CA GLN A 67 -18.04 4.14 3.34
C GLN A 67 -16.58 4.58 3.14
N MET A 68 -15.86 4.94 4.21
CA MET A 68 -14.43 5.27 4.14
C MET A 68 -13.63 4.11 3.55
N LEU A 69 -13.90 2.87 3.98
CA LEU A 69 -13.28 1.68 3.41
C LEU A 69 -13.56 1.52 1.91
N ASP A 70 -14.78 1.84 1.48
CA ASP A 70 -15.17 1.81 0.07
C ASP A 70 -14.51 2.90 -0.76
N ASP A 71 -14.42 4.12 -0.22
CA ASP A 71 -13.77 5.26 -0.86
C ASP A 71 -12.26 5.00 -1.02
N TYR A 72 -11.62 4.43 0.01
CA TYR A 72 -10.21 4.06 -0.06
C TYR A 72 -9.97 2.97 -1.12
N ALA A 73 -10.79 1.92 -1.13
CA ALA A 73 -10.68 0.88 -2.14
C ALA A 73 -10.89 1.43 -3.57
N ALA A 74 -11.83 2.35 -3.76
CA ALA A 74 -12.07 3.00 -5.04
C ALA A 74 -10.87 3.85 -5.49
N ALA A 75 -10.24 4.58 -4.56
CA ALA A 75 -9.02 5.34 -4.83
C ALA A 75 -7.87 4.44 -5.27
N VAL A 76 -7.69 3.28 -4.62
CA VAL A 76 -6.70 2.27 -5.01
C VAL A 76 -7.05 1.63 -6.35
N GLU A 77 -8.32 1.34 -6.61
CA GLU A 77 -8.79 0.78 -7.88
C GLU A 77 -8.58 1.72 -9.08
N ALA A 78 -8.59 3.03 -8.84
CA ALA A 78 -8.35 4.06 -9.85
C ALA A 78 -6.87 4.20 -10.24
N VAL A 79 -5.94 3.63 -9.45
CA VAL A 79 -4.51 3.62 -9.82
C VAL A 79 -4.33 2.81 -11.10
N PRO A 80 -3.65 3.36 -12.13
CA PRO A 80 -3.36 2.63 -13.35
C PRO A 80 -2.65 1.31 -13.05
N THR A 81 -3.08 0.24 -13.72
CA THR A 81 -2.44 -1.07 -13.52
C THR A 81 -1.01 -1.04 -14.04
N PRO A 82 -0.01 -1.37 -13.19
CA PRO A 82 1.39 -1.37 -13.61
C PRO A 82 1.65 -2.34 -14.76
N SER A 83 2.63 -1.99 -15.59
CA SER A 83 3.08 -2.80 -16.72
C SER A 83 4.03 -3.91 -16.29
N GLU A 84 4.95 -3.61 -15.36
CA GLU A 84 5.87 -4.59 -14.79
C GLU A 84 5.12 -5.66 -13.98
N THR A 85 5.50 -6.93 -14.16
CA THR A 85 4.72 -8.08 -13.67
C THR A 85 4.69 -8.16 -12.15
N LEU A 86 5.82 -7.95 -11.49
CA LEU A 86 5.92 -8.04 -10.03
C LEU A 86 5.16 -6.89 -9.34
N LEU A 87 5.26 -5.68 -9.87
CA LEU A 87 4.54 -4.48 -9.43
C LEU A 87 3.04 -4.64 -9.67
N LYS A 88 2.65 -5.16 -10.84
CA LYS A 88 1.25 -5.52 -11.14
C LYS A 88 0.70 -6.54 -10.15
N ASN A 89 1.45 -7.60 -9.85
CA ASN A 89 1.02 -8.61 -8.87
C ASN A 89 0.86 -8.01 -7.47
N THR A 90 1.75 -7.10 -7.09
CA THR A 90 1.69 -6.39 -5.81
C THR A 90 0.50 -5.45 -5.76
N HIS A 91 0.18 -4.74 -6.85
CA HIS A 91 -1.04 -3.95 -6.95
C HIS A 91 -2.30 -4.81 -6.84
N GLN A 92 -2.32 -6.01 -7.45
CA GLN A 92 -3.45 -6.94 -7.29
C GLN A 92 -3.57 -7.46 -5.84
N LEU A 93 -2.45 -7.73 -5.17
CA LEU A 93 -2.46 -8.05 -3.74
C LEU A 93 -3.08 -6.90 -2.94
N TYR A 94 -2.68 -5.66 -3.23
CA TYR A 94 -3.19 -4.49 -2.55
C TYR A 94 -4.71 -4.33 -2.72
N LYS A 95 -5.22 -4.45 -3.94
CA LYS A 95 -6.67 -4.44 -4.22
C LYS A 95 -7.41 -5.55 -3.47
N ARG A 96 -6.86 -6.77 -3.42
CA ARG A 96 -7.49 -7.91 -2.73
C ARG A 96 -7.62 -7.69 -1.23
N SER A 97 -6.69 -6.98 -0.60
CA SER A 97 -6.75 -6.65 0.84
C SER A 97 -8.05 -5.93 1.22
N PHE A 98 -8.57 -5.07 0.34
CA PHE A 98 -9.85 -4.39 0.57
C PHE A 98 -11.05 -5.34 0.49
N GLY A 99 -11.04 -6.32 -0.41
CA GLY A 99 -12.10 -7.32 -0.51
C GLY A 99 -12.22 -8.15 0.78
N ASP A 100 -11.07 -8.55 1.34
CA ASP A 100 -11.03 -9.28 2.62
C ASP A 100 -11.50 -8.41 3.80
N ALA A 101 -11.06 -7.15 3.86
CA ALA A 101 -11.47 -6.19 4.89
C ALA A 101 -12.98 -5.92 4.86
N ARG A 102 -13.54 -5.67 3.67
CA ARG A 102 -14.97 -5.46 3.45
C ARG A 102 -15.79 -6.66 3.91
N ARG A 103 -15.36 -7.87 3.55
CA ARG A 103 -16.06 -9.11 3.96
C ARG A 103 -16.16 -9.22 5.48
N LEU A 104 -15.10 -8.83 6.21
CA LEU A 104 -15.09 -8.84 7.67
C LEU A 104 -15.95 -7.71 8.26
N ALA A 105 -15.95 -6.54 7.64
CA ALA A 105 -16.71 -5.37 8.09
C ALA A 105 -18.23 -5.47 7.86
N ARG A 106 -18.70 -6.41 7.03
CA ARG A 106 -20.09 -6.50 6.54
C ARG A 106 -21.05 -7.29 7.43
N ASP A 107 -20.77 -7.50 8.71
CA ASP A 107 -21.81 -8.06 9.58
C ASP A 107 -22.96 -7.05 9.72
N GLU A 108 -24.04 -7.25 8.96
CA GLU A 108 -25.24 -6.41 8.94
C GLU A 108 -26.34 -6.97 9.84
N THR A 109 -26.14 -8.16 10.43
CA THR A 109 -27.17 -8.91 11.17
C THR A 109 -27.03 -8.82 12.69
N GLY A 110 -25.87 -8.34 13.17
CA GLY A 110 -25.60 -8.14 14.59
C GLY A 110 -26.18 -6.85 15.15
N ASP A 111 -26.19 -6.74 16.48
CA ASP A 111 -26.41 -5.46 17.16
C ASP A 111 -25.26 -4.47 16.86
N THR A 112 -25.47 -3.17 17.15
CA THR A 112 -24.50 -2.11 16.88
C THR A 112 -23.10 -2.42 17.42
N LYS A 113 -23.01 -3.03 18.60
CA LYS A 113 -21.73 -3.40 19.23
C LYS A 113 -20.99 -4.45 18.42
N ARG A 114 -21.69 -5.51 17.98
CA ARG A 114 -21.12 -6.57 17.14
C ARG A 114 -20.75 -6.05 15.76
N GLN A 115 -21.56 -5.17 15.17
CA GLN A 115 -21.25 -4.54 13.89
C GLN A 115 -20.00 -3.66 13.99
N ALA A 116 -19.89 -2.83 15.03
CA ALA A 116 -18.71 -2.03 15.32
C ALA A 116 -17.46 -2.92 15.46
N HIS A 117 -17.55 -3.99 16.25
CA HIS A 117 -16.43 -4.93 16.41
C HIS A 117 -16.00 -5.57 15.07
N SER A 118 -16.96 -5.91 14.22
CA SER A 118 -16.69 -6.50 12.90
C SER A 118 -15.99 -5.49 11.96
N VAL A 119 -16.41 -4.23 11.99
CA VAL A 119 -15.72 -3.14 11.27
C VAL A 119 -14.29 -2.98 11.77
N ALA A 120 -14.07 -2.93 13.08
CA ALA A 120 -12.72 -2.82 13.66
C ALA A 120 -11.80 -3.97 13.24
N ILE A 121 -12.32 -5.21 13.22
CA ILE A 121 -11.59 -6.38 12.70
C ILE A 121 -11.23 -6.18 11.21
N GLY A 122 -12.18 -5.73 10.39
CA GLY A 122 -11.94 -5.48 8.97
C GLY A 122 -10.84 -4.43 8.75
N LEU A 123 -10.90 -3.31 9.47
CA LEU A 123 -9.91 -2.23 9.40
C LEU A 123 -8.52 -2.69 9.87
N ARG A 124 -8.42 -3.40 10.99
CA ARG A 124 -7.13 -3.98 11.44
C ARG A 124 -6.56 -4.96 10.44
N ARG A 125 -7.42 -5.79 9.83
CA ARG A 125 -6.99 -6.73 8.79
C ARG A 125 -6.49 -6.02 7.54
N LEU A 126 -7.14 -4.91 7.14
CA LEU A 126 -6.67 -4.07 6.03
C LEU A 126 -5.27 -3.54 6.31
N ARG A 127 -5.09 -2.86 7.46
CA ARG A 127 -3.80 -2.35 7.90
C ARG A 127 -2.72 -3.42 7.83
N THR A 128 -2.93 -4.52 8.56
CA THR A 128 -1.97 -5.64 8.63
C THR A 128 -1.63 -6.16 7.24
N ALA A 129 -2.62 -6.30 6.34
CA ALA A 129 -2.38 -6.80 5.00
C ALA A 129 -1.55 -5.83 4.13
N ILE A 130 -1.68 -4.52 4.33
CA ILE A 130 -0.91 -3.51 3.61
C ILE A 130 0.49 -3.43 4.20
N GLU A 131 0.59 -3.20 5.51
CA GLU A 131 1.82 -3.02 6.28
C GLU A 131 2.73 -4.25 6.24
N ASP A 132 2.19 -5.46 6.38
CA ASP A 132 3.02 -6.67 6.47
C ASP A 132 3.25 -7.36 5.12
N ARG A 133 2.55 -6.94 4.04
CA ARG A 133 2.63 -7.65 2.76
C ARG A 133 2.79 -6.76 1.56
N VAL A 134 2.04 -5.66 1.45
CA VAL A 134 2.13 -4.77 0.29
C VAL A 134 3.40 -3.94 0.37
N TYR A 135 3.60 -3.20 1.47
CA TYR A 135 4.79 -2.35 1.63
C TYR A 135 6.09 -3.14 1.58
N PRO A 136 6.24 -4.27 2.29
CA PRO A 136 7.47 -5.07 2.21
C PRO A 136 7.74 -5.62 0.80
N SER A 137 6.70 -5.90 0.01
CA SER A 137 6.89 -6.31 -1.39
C SER A 137 7.46 -5.18 -2.24
N LEU A 138 7.05 -3.94 -1.98
CA LEU A 138 7.58 -2.75 -2.65
C LEU A 138 8.98 -2.41 -2.17
N ASP A 139 9.26 -2.52 -0.86
CA ASP A 139 10.60 -2.30 -0.30
C ASP A 139 11.62 -3.25 -0.93
N VAL A 140 11.26 -4.52 -1.13
CA VAL A 140 12.13 -5.49 -1.82
C VAL A 140 12.40 -5.07 -3.28
N MET A 141 11.42 -4.47 -3.97
CA MET A 141 11.64 -3.96 -5.33
C MET A 141 12.53 -2.72 -5.33
N LEU A 142 12.29 -1.77 -4.43
CA LEU A 142 13.10 -0.57 -4.27
C LEU A 142 14.55 -0.92 -3.91
N ALA A 143 14.76 -1.89 -3.02
CA ALA A 143 16.08 -2.36 -2.63
C ALA A 143 16.89 -2.94 -3.79
N ARG A 144 16.25 -3.67 -4.71
CA ARG A 144 16.91 -4.20 -5.91
C ARG A 144 17.47 -3.08 -6.80
N GLU A 145 16.78 -1.95 -6.83
CA GLU A 145 17.13 -0.76 -7.61
C GLU A 145 17.95 0.26 -6.82
N LYS A 146 18.32 -0.06 -5.56
CA LYS A 146 19.07 0.81 -4.63
C LYS A 146 18.34 2.13 -4.31
N LEU A 147 17.01 2.08 -4.24
CA LEU A 147 16.11 3.21 -3.94
C LEU A 147 15.55 3.13 -2.52
N GLU A 148 16.36 2.70 -1.56
CA GLU A 148 15.92 2.46 -0.18
C GLU A 148 15.83 3.77 0.63
N GLY A 149 14.73 3.93 1.36
CA GLY A 149 14.51 5.03 2.32
C GLY A 149 14.21 6.40 1.71
N GLY A 150 13.97 7.39 2.56
CA GLY A 150 13.78 8.78 2.17
C GLY A 150 12.50 8.99 1.35
N GLU A 151 12.62 9.48 0.13
CA GLU A 151 11.44 9.85 -0.69
C GLU A 151 10.58 8.65 -1.12
N TYR A 152 11.10 7.42 -1.04
CA TYR A 152 10.36 6.19 -1.40
C TYR A 152 9.94 5.36 -0.20
N GLU A 153 10.13 5.88 1.01
CA GLU A 153 9.76 5.17 2.23
C GLU A 153 8.23 5.06 2.34
N LEU A 154 7.76 3.84 2.63
CA LEU A 154 6.36 3.50 2.81
C LEU A 154 6.11 3.11 4.26
N GLY A 155 5.74 4.09 5.07
CA GLY A 155 5.23 3.88 6.43
C GLY A 155 3.70 3.85 6.45
N TRP A 156 3.10 3.08 7.36
CA TRP A 156 1.64 3.02 7.52
C TRP A 156 1.05 4.42 7.79
N THR A 157 1.54 5.15 8.79
CA THR A 157 1.08 6.50 9.10
C THR A 157 2.01 7.62 8.62
N GLY A 158 3.09 7.26 7.91
CA GLY A 158 4.28 8.10 7.81
C GLY A 158 4.99 8.17 9.17
N ASP A 159 6.31 8.05 9.19
CA ASP A 159 7.07 8.43 10.37
C ASP A 159 7.10 9.97 10.40
N GLU A 160 6.44 10.57 11.40
CA GLU A 160 6.64 11.99 11.77
C GLU A 160 7.94 12.17 12.55
#